data_AF-A0A1B0G1V8-F1
#
_entry.id   AF-A0A1B0G1V8-F1
#
_cell.length_a   1.000
_cell.length_b   1.000
_cell.length_c   1.000
_cell.angle_alpha   90.00
_cell.angle_beta   90.00
_cell.angle_gamma   90.00
#
_symmetry.space_group_name_H-M   'P 1'
#
loop_
_entity.id
_entity.type
_entity.pdbx_description
1 polymer ?
#
loop_
_entity_poly.entity_id
_entity_poly.type
_entity_poly.pdbx_seq_one_letter_code
_entity_poly.pdbx_strand_id
1 'polypeptide(L)'
;MCKEQQNIHGLVYEVWSQYVFPEDLQCLAKGAIYRHKPFVLNVEGNALVAVEGRYKIVFTLRVFDENNTPTSKIICLETPGDIIKV
;
A
#
# COMPACT_ATOMS: atom_id res chain seq x y z
N MET A 1 -4.19 -13.24 -5.24
CA MET A 1 -3.52 -11.93 -5.14
C MET A 1 -3.24 -11.31 -6.50
N CYS A 2 -2.53 -11.97 -7.44
CA CYS A 2 -2.25 -11.34 -8.74
C CYS A 2 -3.50 -10.95 -9.55
N LYS A 3 -4.52 -11.81 -9.57
CA LYS A 3 -5.81 -11.48 -10.21
C LYS A 3 -6.42 -10.18 -9.67
N GLU A 4 -6.29 -9.91 -8.37
CA GLU A 4 -6.77 -8.68 -7.75
C GLU A 4 -5.89 -7.47 -8.09
N GLN A 5 -4.58 -7.65 -8.24
CA GLN A 5 -3.69 -6.56 -8.66
C GLN A 5 -3.99 -6.06 -10.07
N GLN A 6 -4.46 -6.94 -10.95
CA GLN A 6 -4.85 -6.64 -12.33
C GLN A 6 -6.33 -6.25 -12.48
N ASN A 7 -7.12 -6.41 -11.41
CA ASN A 7 -8.54 -6.06 -11.43
C ASN A 7 -8.73 -4.56 -11.24
N ILE A 8 -8.98 -3.85 -12.34
CA ILE A 8 -9.19 -2.38 -12.34
C ILE A 8 -10.43 -1.93 -11.54
N HIS A 9 -11.33 -2.85 -11.22
CA HIS A 9 -12.52 -2.59 -10.39
C HIS A 9 -12.36 -3.09 -8.95
N GLY A 10 -11.16 -3.54 -8.57
CA GLY A 10 -10.86 -4.05 -7.24
C GLY A 10 -10.26 -2.99 -6.32
N LEU A 11 -10.39 -3.23 -5.01
CA LEU A 11 -9.82 -2.37 -3.96
C LEU A 11 -8.30 -2.19 -4.15
N VAL A 12 -7.59 -3.24 -4.56
CA VAL A 12 -6.13 -3.19 -4.77
C VAL A 12 -5.76 -2.17 -5.86
N TYR A 13 -6.58 -2.04 -6.90
CA TYR A 13 -6.37 -1.04 -7.94
C TYR A 13 -6.64 0.37 -7.41
N GLU A 14 -7.74 0.55 -6.68
CA GLU A 14 -8.12 1.82 -6.07
C GLU A 14 -7.07 2.37 -5.10
N VAL A 15 -6.50 1.53 -4.24
CA VAL A 15 -5.54 1.99 -3.22
C VAL A 15 -4.08 1.95 -3.67
N TRP A 16 -3.75 1.20 -4.73
CA TRP A 16 -2.35 0.91 -5.05
C TRP A 16 -2.04 0.73 -6.54
N SER A 17 -2.64 -0.25 -7.24
CA SER A 17 -2.17 -0.63 -8.59
C SER A 17 -2.28 0.52 -9.59
N GLN A 18 -3.28 1.40 -9.47
CA GLN A 18 -3.44 2.55 -10.37
C GLN A 18 -2.26 3.54 -10.31
N TYR A 19 -1.50 3.52 -9.21
CA TYR A 19 -0.35 4.39 -8.98
C TYR A 19 0.96 3.74 -9.41
N VAL A 20 0.97 2.47 -9.77
CA VAL A 20 2.14 1.78 -10.32
C VAL A 20 2.32 2.15 -11.79
N PHE A 21 3.56 2.38 -12.25
CA PHE A 21 3.84 2.55 -13.67
C PHE A 21 3.41 1.29 -14.45
N PRO A 22 2.66 1.40 -15.56
CA PRO A 22 2.14 0.24 -16.29
C PRO A 22 3.22 -0.78 -16.68
N GLU A 23 4.44 -0.29 -16.96
CA GLU A 23 5.60 -1.12 -17.32
C GLU A 23 6.08 -2.02 -16.16
N ASP A 24 5.80 -1.61 -14.93
CA ASP A 24 6.21 -2.32 -13.71
C ASP A 24 5.04 -3.15 -13.12
N LEU A 25 3.84 -3.05 -13.70
CA LEU A 25 2.64 -3.73 -13.19
C LEU A 25 2.69 -5.24 -13.52
N GLN A 26 3.33 -5.98 -12.63
CA GLN A 26 3.42 -7.43 -12.66
C GLN A 26 2.78 -8.06 -11.41
N CYS A 27 2.60 -9.38 -11.44
CA CYS A 27 2.20 -10.11 -10.25
C CYS A 27 3.24 -9.90 -9.13
N LEU A 28 2.77 -9.71 -7.90
CA LEU A 28 3.63 -9.73 -6.70
C LEU A 28 4.41 -11.05 -6.65
N ALA A 29 5.71 -10.93 -6.87
CA ALA A 29 6.65 -12.04 -6.90
C ALA A 29 7.97 -11.59 -6.23
N LYS A 30 8.75 -12.58 -5.78
CA LYS A 30 10.06 -12.33 -5.18
C LYS A 30 10.96 -11.59 -6.18
N GLY A 31 11.43 -10.40 -5.81
CA GLY A 31 12.30 -9.59 -6.67
C GLY A 31 11.56 -8.65 -7.63
N ALA A 32 10.23 -8.61 -7.60
CA ALA A 32 9.47 -7.60 -8.32
C ALA A 32 9.80 -6.19 -7.79
N ILE A 33 10.03 -5.26 -8.71
CA ILE A 33 10.28 -3.85 -8.42
C ILE A 33 9.13 -3.06 -9.02
N TYR A 34 8.55 -2.15 -8.23
CA TYR A 34 7.45 -1.29 -8.64
C TYR A 34 7.87 0.16 -8.47
N ARG A 35 7.79 0.95 -9.53
CA ARG A 35 7.83 2.40 -9.41
C ARG A 35 6.41 2.92 -9.30
N HIS A 36 6.21 3.86 -8.39
CA HIS A 36 4.95 4.55 -8.20
C HIS A 36 5.03 5.96 -8.74
N LYS A 37 3.97 6.41 -9.40
CA LYS A 37 3.71 7.83 -9.60
C LYS A 37 3.37 8.45 -8.25
N PRO A 38 3.70 9.73 -7.98
CA PRO A 38 3.22 10.40 -6.79
C PRO A 38 1.68 10.32 -6.71
N PHE A 39 1.15 9.96 -5.54
CA PHE A 39 -0.29 9.79 -5.35
C PHE A 39 -0.74 10.32 -3.99
N VAL A 40 -2.02 10.70 -3.92
CA VAL A 40 -2.71 11.08 -2.69
C VAL A 40 -3.84 10.09 -2.50
N LEU A 41 -3.92 9.48 -1.32
CA LEU A 41 -5.02 8.58 -0.96
C LEU A 41 -6.02 9.33 -0.10
N ASN A 42 -7.28 9.31 -0.52
CA ASN A 42 -8.40 9.68 0.33
C ASN A 42 -9.06 8.38 0.81
N VAL A 43 -9.16 8.20 2.12
CA VAL A 43 -9.76 7.02 2.73
C VAL A 43 -10.85 7.48 3.67
N GLU A 44 -12.07 7.02 3.43
CA GLU A 44 -13.20 7.23 4.33
C GLU A 44 -13.41 5.99 5.19
N GLY A 45 -13.64 6.19 6.48
CA GLY A 45 -13.83 5.09 7.42
C GLY A 45 -14.56 5.53 8.68
N ASN A 46 -15.26 4.59 9.30
CA ASN A 46 -15.91 4.82 10.58
C ASN A 46 -14.87 4.71 11.71
N ALA A 47 -14.77 5.74 12.54
CA ALA A 47 -13.97 5.71 13.75
C ALA A 47 -14.91 5.70 14.97
N LEU A 48 -14.60 4.84 15.96
CA LEU A 48 -15.33 4.79 17.23
C LEU A 48 -15.05 6.01 18.13
N VAL A 49 -13.97 6.74 17.83
CA VAL A 49 -13.49 7.91 18.56
C VAL A 49 -13.08 9.00 17.59
N ALA A 50 -13.14 10.26 18.01
CA ALA A 50 -12.64 11.38 17.21
C ALA A 50 -11.12 11.27 17.05
N VAL A 51 -10.67 11.20 15.80
CA VAL A 51 -9.26 11.04 15.40
C VAL A 51 -8.80 12.20 14.52
N GLU A 52 -9.39 13.37 14.68
CA GLU A 52 -9.06 14.55 13.89
C GLU A 52 -7.63 15.03 14.20
N GLY A 53 -6.89 15.42 13.16
CA GLY A 53 -5.56 16.00 13.30
C GLY A 53 -4.53 15.46 12.32
N ARG A 54 -3.27 15.84 12.52
CA ARG A 54 -2.15 15.46 11.67
C ARG A 54 -1.50 14.17 12.17
N TYR A 55 -1.50 13.15 11.33
CA TYR A 55 -0.95 11.83 11.63
C TYR A 55 0.14 11.44 10.64
N LYS A 56 0.99 10.51 11.08
CA LYS A 56 1.91 9.79 10.20
C LYS A 56 1.59 8.31 10.33
N ILE A 57 1.21 7.69 9.21
CA ILE A 57 1.03 6.24 9.14
C ILE A 57 2.36 5.63 8.68
N VAL A 58 2.86 4.66 9.45
CA VAL A 58 4.10 3.94 9.14
C VAL A 58 3.76 2.48 8.90
N PHE A 59 3.94 2.02 7.66
CA PHE A 59 3.83 0.60 7.30
C PHE A 59 5.22 -0.01 7.23
N THR A 60 5.43 -1.08 8.00
CA THR A 60 6.64 -1.90 7.93
C THR A 60 6.28 -3.29 7.43
N LEU A 61 6.60 -3.58 6.18
CA LEU A 61 6.34 -4.86 5.53
C LEU A 61 7.64 -5.68 5.53
N ARG A 62 7.65 -6.78 6.28
CA ARG A 62 8.78 -7.72 6.31
C ARG A 62 8.53 -8.88 5.35
N VAL A 63 9.54 -9.21 4.55
CA VAL A 63 9.46 -10.37 3.65
C VAL A 63 10.03 -11.60 4.35
N PHE A 64 9.26 -12.68 4.38
CA PHE A 64 9.66 -13.96 4.95
C PHE A 64 10.00 -14.96 3.84
N ASP A 65 10.93 -15.88 4.10
CA ASP A 65 11.25 -16.98 3.19
C ASP A 65 10.32 -18.20 3.39
N GLU A 66 10.58 -19.28 2.64
CA GLU A 66 9.79 -20.52 2.68
C GLU A 66 9.80 -21.21 4.06
N ASN A 67 10.81 -20.92 4.89
CA ASN A 67 10.92 -21.44 6.25
C ASN A 67 10.37 -20.45 7.29
N ASN A 68 9.61 -19.44 6.86
CA ASN A 68 9.08 -18.37 7.70
C ASN A 68 10.16 -17.58 8.46
N THR A 69 11.38 -17.53 7.92
CA THR A 69 12.47 -16.73 8.47
C THR A 69 12.44 -15.34 7.84
N PRO A 70 12.46 -14.25 8.64
CA PRO A 70 12.47 -12.90 8.09
C PRO A 70 13.76 -12.66 7.30
N THR A 71 13.61 -12.26 6.05
CA THR A 71 14.75 -11.86 5.21
C THR A 71 15.22 -10.45 5.58
N SER A 72 16.43 -10.08 5.14
CA SER A 72 16.96 -8.72 5.32
C SER A 72 16.19 -7.64 4.52
N LYS A 73 15.23 -8.03 3.68
CA LYS A 73 14.43 -7.11 2.87
C LYS A 73 13.21 -6.65 3.66
N ILE A 74 13.18 -5.37 3.98
CA ILE A 74 12.07 -4.69 4.65
C ILE A 74 11.62 -3.53 3.75
N ILE A 75 10.32 -3.40 3.54
CA ILE A 75 9.73 -2.24 2.89
C ILE A 75 9.16 -1.34 3.99
N CYS A 76 9.67 -0.11 4.08
CA CYS A 76 9.19 0.91 4.99
C CYS A 76 8.46 1.99 4.17
N LEU A 77 7.18 2.20 4.46
CA LEU A 77 6.37 3.26 3.86
C LEU A 77 5.92 4.21 4.96
N GLU A 78 6.23 5.49 4.80
CA GLU A 78 5.73 6.55 5.67
C GLU A 78 4.78 7.46 4.87
N THR A 79 3.55 7.59 5.35
CA THR A 79 2.54 8.46 4.74
C THR A 79 2.09 9.50 5.76
N PRO A 80 2.53 10.76 5.64
CA PRO A 80 1.96 11.85 6.42
C PRO A 80 0.59 12.23 5.85
N GLY A 81 -0.35 12.59 6.73
CA GLY A 81 -1.70 13.02 6.32
C GLY A 81 -2.46 13.68 7.44
N ASP A 82 -3.59 14.29 7.08
CA ASP A 82 -4.52 14.92 8.00
C ASP A 82 -5.84 14.14 7.98
N ILE A 83 -6.32 13.77 9.15
CA ILE A 83 -7.63 13.15 9.31
C ILE A 83 -8.62 14.26 9.64
N ILE A 84 -9.62 14.40 8.78
CA ILE A 84 -10.72 15.35 8.94
C ILE A 84 -12.03 14.58 9.10
N LYS A 85 -12.95 15.13 9.88
CA LYS A 85 -14.33 14.64 9.90
C LYS A 85 -15.06 15.13 8.66
N VAL A 86 -15.68 14.19 7.95
CA VAL A 86 -16.50 14.43 6.75
C VAL A 86 -17.97 14.45 7.14
#